data_AF-A0A7W1B4Q8-F1
#
_entry.id   AF-A0A7W1B4Q8-F1
#
_cell.length_a   1.000
_cell.length_b   1.000
_cell.length_c   1.000
_cell.angle_alpha   90.00
_cell.angle_beta   90.00
_cell.angle_gamma   90.00
#
_symmetry.space_group_name_H-M   'P 1'
#
loop_
_entity.id
_entity.type
_entity.pdbx_description
1 polymer ?
#
loop_
_entity_poly.entity_id
_entity_poly.type
_entity_poly.pdbx_seq_one_letter_code
_entity_poly.pdbx_strand_id
1 'polypeptide(L)'
;RTPVVSAIGHETDNPILDLVADYRASTPTDAAKRIVPDVADESERIRQAQIRLRQCIVNLVHREQESLTAIRSRPVLADPTASFDVRSEKLHELRQRSLRAITSRLSHETSAIEHTLARVRAMSPKATLERGYSILVDGAGHGVTSVHDVDADDDLLAHLLDGQLVVAVRETHPGQLGAT
;
A
#
# COMPACT_ATOMS: atom_id res chain seq x y z
N ARG A 1 33.96 50.12 -48.18
CA ARG A 1 34.38 51.42 -48.75
C ARG A 1 34.17 52.45 -47.65
N THR A 2 35.18 53.27 -47.36
CA THR A 2 35.09 54.33 -46.34
C THR A 2 34.60 55.60 -47.03
N PRO A 3 33.51 56.25 -46.57
CA PRO A 3 33.05 57.50 -47.16
C PRO A 3 34.07 58.61 -46.92
N VAL A 4 34.38 59.39 -47.96
CA VAL A 4 35.31 60.52 -47.93
C VAL A 4 34.51 61.81 -47.77
N VAL A 5 34.83 62.60 -46.74
CA VAL A 5 34.19 63.90 -46.49
C VAL A 5 35.22 65.01 -46.65
N SER A 6 34.94 65.98 -47.53
CA SER A 6 35.72 67.20 -47.63
C SER A 6 35.15 68.29 -46.73
N ALA A 7 36.01 68.98 -45.99
CA ALA A 7 35.61 70.00 -45.01
C ALA A 7 36.51 71.25 -45.06
N ILE A 8 37.00 71.59 -46.26
CA ILE A 8 37.96 72.69 -46.50
C ILE A 8 37.26 74.05 -46.71
N GLY A 9 36.02 74.04 -47.22
CA GLY A 9 35.46 75.15 -48.00
C GLY A 9 35.01 76.39 -47.23
N HIS A 10 35.29 77.54 -47.86
CA HIS A 10 34.60 78.84 -47.68
C HIS A 10 33.99 79.13 -49.07
N GLU A 11 32.86 79.86 -49.18
CA GLU A 11 32.09 79.94 -50.45
C GLU A 11 32.89 80.35 -51.69
N THR A 12 34.04 81.00 -51.53
CA THR A 12 34.86 81.53 -52.63
C THR A 12 35.89 80.54 -53.21
N ASP A 13 36.26 79.47 -52.50
CA ASP A 13 37.28 78.50 -52.93
C ASP A 13 36.69 77.09 -53.10
N ASN A 14 36.74 76.54 -54.32
CA ASN A 14 36.16 75.23 -54.64
C ASN A 14 37.24 74.25 -55.15
N PRO A 15 37.98 73.56 -54.26
CA PRO A 15 39.06 72.65 -54.63
C PRO A 15 38.54 71.38 -55.32
N ILE A 16 39.36 70.76 -56.19
CA ILE A 16 39.00 69.52 -56.91
C ILE A 16 38.62 68.37 -55.94
N LEU A 17 39.18 68.37 -54.72
CA LEU A 17 38.84 67.39 -53.68
C LEU A 17 37.33 67.38 -53.35
N ASP A 18 36.65 68.53 -53.41
CA ASP A 18 35.21 68.64 -53.13
C ASP A 18 34.37 67.91 -54.20
N LEU A 19 34.88 67.76 -55.42
CA LEU A 19 34.19 67.11 -56.54
C LEU A 19 34.33 65.57 -56.53
N VAL A 20 35.31 65.05 -55.78
CA VAL A 20 35.57 63.61 -55.67
C VAL A 20 35.20 63.03 -54.30
N ALA A 21 34.81 63.87 -53.34
CA ALA A 21 34.34 63.45 -52.01
C ALA A 21 32.88 62.98 -52.06
N ASP A 22 32.51 62.04 -51.19
CA ASP A 22 31.13 61.57 -51.03
C ASP A 22 30.23 62.63 -50.38
N TYR A 23 30.83 63.54 -49.57
CA TYR A 23 30.13 64.67 -48.96
C TYR A 23 31.04 65.89 -48.83
N ARG A 24 30.51 67.07 -49.13
CA ARG A 24 31.15 68.37 -48.91
C ARG A 24 30.49 69.06 -47.71
N ALA A 25 31.26 69.31 -46.66
CA ALA A 25 30.88 70.11 -45.51
C ALA A 25 31.50 71.51 -45.59
N SER A 26 30.79 72.52 -45.10
CA SER A 26 31.26 73.91 -45.16
C SER A 26 32.29 74.26 -44.08
N THR A 27 32.51 73.40 -43.09
CA THR A 27 33.58 73.55 -42.08
C THR A 27 33.94 72.17 -41.50
N PRO A 28 35.13 72.01 -40.89
CA PRO A 28 35.48 70.78 -40.16
C PRO A 28 34.46 70.41 -39.07
N THR A 29 33.88 71.42 -38.41
CA THR A 29 32.86 71.23 -37.37
C THR A 29 31.53 70.74 -37.95
N ASP A 30 31.15 71.20 -39.14
CA ASP A 30 29.96 70.75 -39.86
C ASP A 30 30.09 69.27 -40.30
N ALA A 31 31.26 68.89 -40.80
CA ALA A 31 31.58 67.48 -41.07
C ALA A 31 31.46 66.61 -39.81
N ALA A 32 32.05 67.06 -38.69
CA ALA A 32 32.01 66.33 -37.43
C ALA A 32 30.57 66.13 -36.92
N LYS A 33 29.72 67.17 -36.94
CA LYS A 33 28.30 67.07 -36.55
C LYS A 33 27.51 66.06 -37.39
N ARG A 34 27.88 65.90 -38.66
CA ARG A 34 27.18 65.01 -39.60
C ARG A 34 27.60 63.55 -39.46
N ILE A 35 28.86 63.31 -39.09
CA ILE A 35 29.47 61.97 -39.04
C ILE A 35 29.36 61.35 -37.65
N VAL A 36 29.40 62.17 -36.60
CA VAL A 36 29.36 61.69 -35.21
C VAL A 36 27.92 61.27 -34.87
N PRO A 37 27.69 60.02 -34.42
CA PRO A 37 26.39 59.57 -33.94
C PRO A 37 25.87 60.45 -32.80
N ASP A 38 24.56 60.65 -32.74
CA ASP A 38 23.95 61.41 -31.65
C ASP A 38 24.20 60.69 -30.30
N VAL A 39 24.85 61.39 -29.37
CA VAL A 39 25.16 60.88 -28.04
C VAL A 39 23.88 60.54 -27.26
N ALA A 40 22.78 61.26 -27.51
CA ALA A 40 21.49 60.98 -26.89
C ALA A 40 20.90 59.65 -27.36
N ASP A 41 20.96 59.37 -28.66
CA ASP A 41 20.47 58.11 -29.25
C ASP A 41 21.28 56.91 -28.74
N GLU A 42 22.61 57.05 -28.65
CA GLU A 42 23.46 55.96 -28.18
C GLU A 42 23.29 55.72 -26.67
N SER A 43 23.11 56.79 -25.89
CA SER A 43 22.78 56.69 -24.46
C SER A 43 21.45 56.00 -24.24
N GLU A 44 20.44 56.30 -25.07
CA GLU A 44 19.14 55.64 -25.01
C GLU A 44 19.24 54.15 -25.35
N ARG A 45 20.04 53.77 -26.33
CA ARG A 45 20.31 52.35 -26.66
C ARG A 45 20.93 51.60 -25.50
N ILE A 46 21.94 52.20 -24.85
CA ILE A 46 22.58 51.61 -23.66
C ILE A 46 21.56 51.46 -22.53
N ARG A 47 20.74 52.49 -22.28
CA ARG A 47 19.70 52.45 -21.26
C ARG A 47 18.69 51.32 -21.53
N GLN A 48 18.24 51.16 -22.77
CA GLN A 48 17.34 50.08 -23.15
C GLN A 48 18.00 48.70 -22.99
N ALA A 49 19.27 48.56 -23.35
CA ALA A 49 20.01 47.31 -23.16
C ALA A 49 20.13 46.96 -21.67
N GLN A 50 20.41 47.93 -20.81
CA GLN A 50 20.45 47.75 -19.36
C GLN A 50 19.10 47.32 -18.77
N ILE A 51 17.99 47.93 -19.22
CA ILE A 51 16.63 47.55 -18.80
C ILE A 51 16.35 46.10 -19.18
N ARG A 52 16.62 45.72 -20.42
CA ARG A 52 16.42 44.33 -20.90
C ARG A 52 17.27 43.34 -20.12
N LEU A 53 18.55 43.65 -19.90
CA LEU A 53 19.46 42.80 -19.12
C LEU A 53 18.92 42.57 -17.70
N ARG A 54 18.49 43.65 -17.04
CA ARG A 54 17.93 43.60 -15.69
C ARG A 54 16.67 42.74 -15.64
N GLN A 55 15.78 42.89 -16.62
CA GLN A 55 14.57 42.06 -16.73
C GLN A 55 14.90 40.58 -16.95
N CYS A 56 15.87 40.26 -17.80
CA CYS A 56 16.31 38.88 -18.01
C CYS A 56 16.86 38.25 -16.72
N ILE A 57 17.68 38.98 -15.96
CA ILE A 57 18.23 38.50 -14.69
C ILE A 57 17.13 38.26 -13.66
N VAL A 58 16.19 39.22 -13.51
CA VAL A 58 15.06 39.07 -12.58
C VAL A 58 14.21 37.85 -12.93
N ASN A 59 13.89 37.67 -14.21
CA ASN A 59 13.10 36.52 -14.67
C ASN A 59 13.83 35.19 -14.46
N LEU A 60 15.15 35.15 -14.65
CA LEU A 60 15.97 33.97 -14.38
C LEU A 60 15.91 33.60 -12.90
N VAL A 61 16.17 34.56 -12.02
CA VAL A 61 16.15 34.33 -10.56
C VAL A 61 14.76 33.86 -10.10
N HIS A 62 13.69 34.47 -10.62
CA HIS A 62 12.33 34.07 -10.28
C HIS A 62 12.04 32.61 -10.69
N ARG A 63 12.42 32.21 -11.91
CA ARG A 63 12.25 30.83 -12.39
C ARG A 63 13.01 29.81 -11.53
N GLU A 64 14.24 30.13 -11.16
CA GLU A 64 15.04 29.24 -10.30
C GLU A 64 14.45 29.13 -8.88
N GLN A 65 13.91 30.24 -8.34
CA GLN A 65 13.20 30.23 -7.06
C GLN A 65 11.91 29.41 -7.11
N GLU A 66 11.13 29.52 -8.19
CA GLU A 66 9.94 28.69 -8.41
C GLU A 66 10.30 27.21 -8.54
N SER A 67 11.36 26.89 -9.30
CA SER A 67 11.86 25.53 -9.46
C SER A 67 12.29 24.92 -8.11
N LEU A 68 13.06 25.66 -7.32
CA LEU A 68 13.46 25.25 -5.97
C LEU A 68 12.25 25.05 -5.05
N THR A 69 11.27 25.95 -5.13
CA THR A 69 10.04 25.85 -4.34
C THR A 69 9.25 24.60 -4.72
N ALA A 70 9.12 24.31 -6.03
CA ALA A 70 8.44 23.13 -6.54
C ALA A 70 9.14 21.82 -6.14
N ILE A 71 10.48 21.80 -6.12
CA ILE A 71 11.24 20.65 -5.62
C ILE A 71 11.00 20.48 -4.11
N ARG A 72 11.10 21.55 -3.32
CA ARG A 72 10.93 21.51 -1.86
C ARG A 72 9.50 21.19 -1.42
N SER A 73 8.49 21.54 -2.22
CA SER A 73 7.09 21.24 -1.93
C SER A 73 6.69 19.80 -2.27
N ARG A 74 7.59 19.02 -2.92
CA ARG A 74 7.31 17.60 -3.18
C ARG A 74 7.16 16.84 -1.87
N PRO A 75 6.04 16.13 -1.64
CA PRO A 75 5.79 15.40 -0.40
C PRO A 75 6.91 14.41 -0.04
N VAL A 76 7.54 13.78 -1.02
CA VAL A 76 8.68 12.86 -0.84
C VAL A 76 9.92 13.52 -0.24
N LEU A 77 10.10 14.83 -0.45
CA LEU A 77 11.22 15.61 0.11
C LEU A 77 10.80 16.38 1.37
N ALA A 78 9.50 16.67 1.54
CA ALA A 78 8.95 17.31 2.73
C ALA A 78 8.81 16.32 3.90
N ASP A 79 8.45 15.06 3.61
CA ASP A 79 8.36 13.99 4.59
C ASP A 79 8.71 12.63 3.92
N PRO A 80 9.99 12.24 3.92
CA PRO A 80 10.42 10.95 3.38
C PRO A 80 9.87 9.76 4.19
N THR A 81 9.39 9.98 5.42
CA THR A 81 8.83 8.96 6.30
C THR A 81 7.34 8.69 6.09
N ALA A 82 6.57 9.65 5.58
CA ALA A 82 5.13 9.48 5.32
C ALA A 82 4.80 8.26 4.43
N SER A 83 5.66 7.94 3.45
CA SER A 83 5.47 6.74 2.63
C SER A 83 5.73 5.44 3.39
N PHE A 84 6.51 5.47 4.46
CA PHE A 84 6.72 4.33 5.35
C PHE A 84 5.58 4.16 6.34
N ASP A 85 4.96 5.25 6.81
CA ASP A 85 3.83 5.19 7.73
C ASP A 85 2.66 4.41 7.14
N VAL A 86 2.26 4.74 5.90
CA VAL A 86 1.19 4.02 5.18
C VAL A 86 1.51 2.53 5.02
N ARG A 87 2.78 2.20 4.74
CA ARG A 87 3.21 0.79 4.61
C ARG A 87 3.26 0.09 5.96
N SER A 88 3.70 0.77 7.01
CA SER A 88 3.76 0.27 8.38
C SER A 88 2.36 -0.04 8.90
N GLU A 89 1.41 0.87 8.70
CA GLU A 89 0.01 0.68 9.05
C GLU A 89 -0.59 -0.50 8.29
N LYS A 90 -0.27 -0.63 6.98
CA LYS A 90 -0.74 -1.78 6.19
C LYS A 90 -0.18 -3.12 6.70
N LEU A 91 1.11 -3.15 7.05
CA LEU A 91 1.73 -4.34 7.64
C LEU A 91 1.08 -4.70 8.99
N HIS A 92 0.77 -3.69 9.81
CA HIS A 92 0.09 -3.89 11.07
C HIS A 92 -1.31 -4.49 10.87
N GLU A 93 -2.11 -3.94 9.94
CA GLU A 93 -3.43 -4.45 9.59
C GLU A 93 -3.36 -5.91 9.10
N LEU A 94 -2.45 -6.21 8.17
CA LEU A 94 -2.26 -7.56 7.63
C LEU A 94 -1.85 -8.56 8.72
N ARG A 95 -0.94 -8.16 9.61
CA ARG A 95 -0.51 -8.97 10.76
C ARG A 95 -1.67 -9.29 11.68
N GLN A 96 -2.46 -8.28 12.06
CA GLN A 96 -3.63 -8.49 12.92
C GLN A 96 -4.66 -9.41 12.27
N ARG A 97 -4.92 -9.23 10.97
CA ARG A 97 -5.84 -10.09 10.21
C ARG A 97 -5.34 -11.54 10.16
N SER A 98 -4.05 -11.75 9.92
CA SER A 98 -3.45 -13.08 9.91
C SER A 98 -3.58 -13.77 11.26
N LEU A 99 -3.27 -13.07 12.36
CA LEU A 99 -3.39 -13.63 13.70
C LEU A 99 -4.85 -13.99 14.03
N ARG A 100 -5.81 -13.11 13.72
CA ARG A 100 -7.24 -13.40 13.90
C ARG A 100 -7.68 -14.64 13.11
N ALA A 101 -7.26 -14.75 11.84
CA ALA A 101 -7.61 -15.89 11.00
C ALA A 101 -7.03 -17.22 11.56
N ILE A 102 -5.77 -17.21 11.99
CA ILE A 102 -5.12 -18.38 12.58
C ILE A 102 -5.81 -18.80 13.88
N THR A 103 -6.03 -17.85 14.80
CA THR A 103 -6.69 -18.14 16.08
C THR A 103 -8.11 -18.66 15.88
N SER A 104 -8.88 -18.06 14.97
CA SER A 104 -10.23 -18.52 14.66
C SER A 104 -10.22 -19.92 14.05
N ARG A 105 -9.29 -20.22 13.14
CA ARG A 105 -9.16 -21.56 12.55
C ARG A 105 -8.80 -22.59 13.61
N LEU A 106 -7.81 -22.30 14.45
CA LEU A 106 -7.37 -23.21 15.51
C LEU A 106 -8.48 -23.50 16.53
N SER A 107 -9.25 -22.47 16.91
CA SER A 107 -10.39 -22.63 17.80
C SER A 107 -11.45 -23.54 17.18
N HIS A 108 -11.79 -23.31 15.90
CA HIS A 108 -12.79 -24.12 15.21
C HIS A 108 -12.37 -25.60 15.08
N GLU A 109 -11.11 -25.87 14.71
CA GLU A 109 -10.60 -27.23 14.60
C GLU A 109 -10.51 -27.93 15.96
N THR A 110 -10.11 -27.20 17.02
CA THR A 110 -10.11 -27.74 18.39
C THR A 110 -11.51 -28.18 18.80
N SER A 111 -12.53 -27.32 18.61
CA SER A 111 -13.91 -27.68 18.92
C SER A 111 -14.42 -28.85 18.07
N ALA A 112 -14.05 -28.92 16.79
CA ALA A 112 -14.44 -30.04 15.92
C ALA A 112 -13.85 -31.37 16.41
N ILE A 113 -12.59 -31.37 16.87
CA ILE A 113 -11.94 -32.54 17.47
C ILE A 113 -12.65 -32.94 18.76
N GLU A 114 -12.93 -31.99 19.66
CA GLU A 114 -13.62 -32.25 20.92
C GLU A 114 -15.00 -32.87 20.70
N HIS A 115 -15.79 -32.34 19.76
CA HIS A 115 -17.10 -32.88 19.40
C HIS A 115 -17.00 -34.28 18.79
N THR A 116 -16.03 -34.52 17.92
CA THR A 116 -15.82 -35.84 17.32
C THR A 116 -15.43 -36.87 18.37
N LEU A 117 -14.53 -36.50 19.29
CA LEU A 117 -14.13 -37.36 20.40
C LEU A 117 -15.31 -37.67 21.33
N ALA A 118 -16.15 -36.68 21.64
CA ALA A 118 -17.35 -36.87 22.44
C ALA A 118 -18.32 -37.86 21.77
N ARG A 119 -18.53 -37.77 20.45
CA ARG A 119 -19.33 -38.73 19.69
C ARG A 119 -18.76 -40.14 19.73
N VAL A 120 -17.46 -40.30 19.52
CA VAL A 120 -16.79 -41.61 19.59
C VAL A 120 -16.94 -42.22 20.98
N ARG A 121 -16.78 -41.43 22.04
CA ARG A 121 -16.98 -41.90 23.42
C ARG A 121 -18.43 -42.30 23.68
N ALA A 122 -19.40 -41.52 23.21
CA ALA A 122 -20.82 -41.83 23.37
C ALA A 122 -21.25 -43.11 22.64
N MET A 123 -20.59 -43.45 21.53
CA MET A 123 -20.85 -44.68 20.77
C MET A 123 -20.05 -45.89 21.27
N SER A 124 -19.14 -45.72 22.24
CA SER A 124 -18.29 -46.81 22.72
C SER A 124 -18.98 -47.58 23.86
N PRO A 125 -19.19 -48.90 23.72
CA PRO A 125 -19.68 -49.76 24.81
C PRO A 125 -18.84 -49.63 26.09
N LYS A 126 -17.55 -49.33 25.94
CA LYS A 126 -16.61 -49.10 27.04
C LYS A 126 -17.06 -47.97 27.98
N ALA A 127 -17.65 -46.89 27.45
CA ALA A 127 -18.12 -45.78 28.29
C ALA A 127 -19.34 -46.18 29.14
N THR A 128 -20.16 -47.11 28.66
CA THR A 128 -21.25 -47.72 29.44
C THR A 128 -20.69 -48.63 30.53
N LEU A 129 -19.67 -49.44 30.20
CA LEU A 129 -19.00 -50.32 31.17
C LEU A 129 -18.24 -49.53 32.26
N GLU A 130 -17.57 -48.43 31.91
CA GLU A 130 -16.88 -47.53 32.87
C GLU A 130 -17.82 -46.88 33.89
N ARG A 131 -19.13 -46.77 33.58
CA ARG A 131 -20.16 -46.25 34.49
C ARG A 131 -20.71 -47.31 35.45
N GLY A 132 -20.18 -48.54 35.42
CA GLY A 132 -20.61 -49.63 36.30
C GLY A 132 -21.79 -50.45 35.77
N TYR A 133 -22.17 -50.27 34.50
CA TYR A 133 -23.13 -51.14 33.84
C TYR A 133 -22.44 -52.36 33.24
N SER A 134 -23.17 -53.46 33.10
CA SER A 134 -22.71 -54.65 32.37
C SER A 134 -23.49 -54.82 31.07
N ILE A 135 -22.88 -55.49 30.11
CA ILE A 135 -23.56 -55.96 28.89
C ILE A 135 -23.79 -57.46 29.07
N LEU A 136 -25.06 -57.87 29.02
CA LEU A 136 -25.45 -59.28 29.14
C LEU A 136 -25.47 -59.93 27.75
N VAL A 137 -24.97 -61.16 27.68
CA VAL A 137 -24.87 -61.94 26.45
C VAL A 137 -25.36 -63.35 26.71
N ASP A 138 -26.09 -63.93 25.77
CA ASP A 138 -26.54 -65.32 25.82
C ASP A 138 -25.38 -66.32 25.55
N GLY A 139 -25.64 -67.62 25.70
CA GLY A 139 -24.67 -68.67 25.42
C GLY A 139 -24.23 -68.77 23.95
N ALA A 140 -24.92 -68.09 23.03
CA ALA A 140 -24.59 -68.01 21.60
C ALA A 140 -23.81 -66.73 21.23
N GLY A 141 -23.60 -65.80 22.17
CA GLY A 141 -22.87 -64.56 21.95
C GLY A 141 -23.74 -63.36 21.52
N HIS A 142 -25.08 -63.45 21.59
CA HIS A 142 -25.98 -62.34 21.30
C HIS A 142 -26.28 -61.52 22.54
N GLY A 143 -26.31 -60.18 22.39
CA GLY A 143 -26.65 -59.28 23.49
C GLY A 143 -28.10 -59.42 23.92
N VAL A 144 -28.33 -59.62 25.22
CA VAL A 144 -29.66 -59.69 25.82
C VAL A 144 -30.17 -58.27 26.06
N THR A 145 -31.29 -57.89 25.44
CA THR A 145 -31.84 -56.52 25.53
C THR A 145 -33.25 -56.45 26.09
N SER A 146 -33.95 -57.59 26.14
CA SER A 146 -35.30 -57.75 26.67
C SER A 146 -35.36 -58.87 27.70
N VAL A 147 -36.30 -58.76 28.64
CA VAL A 147 -36.63 -59.83 29.59
C VAL A 147 -37.24 -61.05 28.89
N HIS A 148 -37.71 -60.88 27.64
CA HIS A 148 -38.25 -61.97 26.82
C HIS A 148 -37.18 -62.75 26.03
N ASP A 149 -35.93 -62.31 26.07
CA ASP A 149 -34.84 -62.95 25.33
C ASP A 149 -34.21 -64.11 26.13
N VAL A 150 -34.65 -64.34 27.37
CA VAL A 150 -34.05 -65.30 28.32
C VAL A 150 -35.12 -66.01 29.13
N ASP A 151 -34.88 -67.27 29.44
CA ASP A 151 -35.75 -68.10 30.29
C ASP A 151 -35.18 -68.24 31.73
N ALA A 152 -36.01 -68.70 32.66
CA ALA A 152 -35.53 -69.04 34.00
C ALA A 152 -34.57 -70.24 33.95
N ASP A 153 -33.53 -70.18 34.75
CA ASP A 153 -32.36 -71.09 34.82
C ASP A 153 -31.35 -70.97 33.65
N ASP A 154 -31.48 -69.98 32.76
CA ASP A 154 -30.45 -69.72 31.74
C ASP A 154 -29.17 -69.13 32.33
N ASP A 155 -28.01 -69.62 31.86
CA ASP A 155 -26.70 -69.03 32.14
C ASP A 155 -26.37 -67.93 31.12
N LEU A 156 -26.17 -66.71 31.62
CA LEU A 156 -25.77 -65.54 30.86
C LEU A 156 -24.34 -65.14 31.20
N LEU A 157 -23.72 -64.39 30.29
CA LEU A 157 -22.40 -63.83 30.50
C LEU A 157 -22.50 -62.31 30.59
N ALA A 158 -22.12 -61.76 31.74
CA ALA A 158 -22.02 -60.32 31.97
C ALA A 158 -20.60 -59.84 31.69
N HIS A 159 -20.45 -58.98 30.68
CA HIS A 159 -19.19 -58.26 30.44
C HIS A 159 -19.13 -57.00 31.30
N LEU A 160 -18.02 -56.86 32.04
CA LEU A 160 -17.66 -55.68 32.81
C LEU A 160 -16.42 -55.02 32.19
N LEU A 161 -16.00 -53.89 32.75
CA LEU A 161 -14.83 -53.14 32.26
C LEU A 161 -13.54 -53.96 32.25
N ASP A 162 -13.37 -54.84 33.24
CA ASP A 162 -12.13 -55.55 33.56
C ASP A 162 -12.26 -57.08 33.50
N GLY A 163 -13.43 -57.61 33.11
CA GLY A 163 -13.65 -59.05 33.13
C GLY A 163 -15.05 -59.49 32.72
N GLN A 164 -15.34 -60.76 33.01
CA GLN A 164 -16.57 -61.44 32.67
C GLN A 164 -17.07 -62.25 33.86
N LEU A 165 -18.39 -62.26 34.07
CA LEU A 165 -19.05 -63.05 35.09
C LEU A 165 -20.10 -63.94 34.44
N VAL A 166 -20.22 -65.18 34.90
CA VAL A 166 -21.36 -66.05 34.57
C VAL A 166 -22.47 -65.78 35.58
N VAL A 167 -23.68 -65.54 35.10
CA VAL A 167 -24.86 -65.17 35.88
C VAL A 167 -26.04 -66.02 35.45
N ALA A 168 -26.67 -66.72 36.39
CA ALA A 168 -27.88 -67.51 36.13
C ALA A 168 -29.14 -66.67 36.34
N VAL A 169 -30.11 -66.78 35.44
CA VAL A 169 -31.43 -66.16 35.57
C VAL A 169 -32.26 -66.98 36.56
N ARG A 170 -32.64 -66.40 37.69
CA ARG A 170 -33.49 -67.13 38.66
C ARG A 170 -34.98 -66.98 38.35
N GLU A 171 -35.41 -65.76 38.08
CA GLU A 171 -36.81 -65.42 37.81
C GLU A 171 -36.86 -64.21 36.87
N THR A 172 -37.82 -64.19 35.94
CA THR A 172 -38.07 -63.07 35.03
C THR A 172 -39.37 -62.36 35.41
N HIS A 173 -39.32 -61.04 35.61
CA HIS A 173 -40.51 -60.22 35.87
C HIS A 173 -40.69 -59.20 34.74
N PRO A 174 -41.64 -59.42 33.81
CA PRO A 174 -41.95 -58.44 32.77
C PRO A 174 -42.45 -57.13 33.41
N GLY A 175 -41.81 -56.01 33.08
CA GLY A 175 -42.24 -54.70 33.55
C GLY A 175 -43.46 -54.19 32.78
N GLN A 176 -44.48 -53.67 33.48
CA GLN A 176 -45.53 -52.85 32.85
C GLN A 176 -44.98 -51.42 32.62
N LEU A 177 -44.26 -51.21 31.52
CA LEU A 177 -43.93 -49.86 31.06
C LEU A 177 -45.03 -49.37 30.12
N GLY A 178 -45.74 -48.34 30.57
CA GLY A 178 -47.05 -47.91 30.08
C GLY A 178 -47.06 -47.37 28.65
N ALA A 179 -48.23 -47.52 28.04
CA ALA A 179 -48.68 -46.70 26.93
C ALA A 179 -48.77 -45.23 27.39
N THR A 180 -47.92 -44.36 26.87
CA THR A 180 -48.22 -42.95 26.62
C THR A 180 -47.25 -42.36 25.61
#